data_AF-A0A6P0YM99-F1
#
_entry.id   AF-A0A6P0YM99-F1
#
_cell.length_a   1.000
_cell.length_b   1.000
_cell.length_c   1.000
_cell.angle_alpha   90.00
_cell.angle_beta   90.00
_cell.angle_gamma   90.00
#
_symmetry.space_group_name_H-M   'P 1'
#
loop_
_entity.id
_entity.type
_entity.pdbx_description
1 polymer ?
#
loop_
_entity_poly.entity_id
_entity_poly.type
_entity_poly.pdbx_seq_one_letter_code
_entity_poly.pdbx_strand_id
1 'polypeptide(L)'
;MNIKTKKNLIFLISICITTCIYITLTLNPSWSASERNQNQLNSVVPLWNNLGNIHHQITTNSPEAQRYFDQGLTLIFGFNHDEAKRSFQQATKLDSNCAMCYWGIALSVGPNINAPMNQKSIPTAYQAIQKAQKLSSKTTSIEQSYINALSQRYSAQNLENR
;
A
#
# COMPACT_ATOMS: atom_id res chain seq x y z
N MET A 1 47.13 -42.31 1.94
CA MET A 1 46.07 -42.13 2.95
C MET A 1 45.11 -43.31 2.92
N ASN A 2 44.90 -44.01 4.04
CA ASN A 2 44.12 -45.25 4.09
C ASN A 2 42.61 -44.95 3.91
N ILE A 3 41.86 -45.90 3.36
CA ILE A 3 40.40 -45.87 3.14
C ILE A 3 39.66 -45.46 4.42
N LYS A 4 40.11 -45.92 5.59
CA LYS A 4 39.55 -45.54 6.90
C LYS A 4 39.69 -44.04 7.18
N THR A 5 40.83 -43.46 6.82
CA THR A 5 41.11 -42.02 6.97
C THR A 5 40.31 -41.17 5.98
N LYS A 6 40.10 -41.65 4.74
CA LYS A 6 39.23 -40.98 3.76
C LYS A 6 37.76 -40.97 4.19
N LYS A 7 37.25 -42.08 4.73
CA LYS A 7 35.87 -42.17 5.23
C LYS A 7 35.64 -41.25 6.43
N ASN A 8 36.58 -41.19 7.37
CA ASN A 8 36.50 -40.28 8.51
C ASN A 8 36.56 -38.81 8.08
N LEU A 9 37.39 -38.47 7.08
CA LEU A 9 37.47 -37.11 6.56
C LEU A 9 36.17 -36.68 5.86
N ILE A 10 35.57 -37.56 5.06
CA ILE A 10 34.27 -37.29 4.40
C ILE A 10 33.15 -37.13 5.44
N PHE A 11 33.14 -37.95 6.49
CA PHE A 11 32.15 -37.87 7.55
C PHE A 11 32.26 -36.56 8.35
N LEU A 12 33.48 -36.13 8.68
CA LEU A 12 33.73 -34.86 9.37
C LEU A 12 33.40 -33.65 8.50
N ILE A 13 33.70 -33.68 7.20
CA ILE A 13 33.32 -32.62 6.27
C ILE A 13 31.79 -32.52 6.16
N SER A 14 31.08 -33.67 6.11
CA SER A 14 29.62 -33.68 6.07
C SER A 14 29.00 -33.08 7.34
N ILE A 15 29.57 -33.35 8.52
CA ILE A 15 29.10 -32.77 9.78
C ILE A 15 29.36 -31.25 9.84
N CYS A 16 30.51 -30.78 9.36
CA CYS A 16 30.82 -29.35 9.30
C CYS A 16 29.88 -28.62 8.31
N ILE A 17 29.57 -29.22 7.17
CA ILE A 17 28.68 -28.61 6.18
C ILE A 17 27.25 -28.53 6.72
N THR A 18 26.74 -29.60 7.33
CA THR A 18 25.37 -29.60 7.88
C THR A 18 25.22 -28.67 9.08
N THR A 19 26.23 -28.58 9.96
CA THR A 19 26.21 -27.63 11.08
C THR A 19 26.33 -26.18 10.62
N CYS A 20 27.18 -25.86 9.63
CA CYS A 20 27.22 -24.52 9.03
C CYS A 20 25.87 -24.11 8.42
N ILE A 21 25.20 -25.00 7.68
CA ILE A 21 23.89 -24.72 7.08
C ILE A 21 22.83 -24.48 8.19
N TYR A 22 22.80 -25.32 9.22
CA TYR A 22 21.88 -25.16 10.36
C TYR A 22 22.10 -23.84 11.12
N ILE A 23 23.34 -23.41 11.28
CA ILE A 23 23.70 -22.15 11.94
C ILE A 23 23.27 -20.96 11.08
N THR A 24 23.48 -21.00 9.75
CA THR A 24 23.03 -19.93 8.85
C THR A 24 21.50 -19.78 8.79
N LEU A 25 20.76 -20.88 8.89
CA LEU A 25 19.28 -20.87 8.87
C LEU A 25 18.66 -20.36 10.18
N THR A 26 19.36 -20.51 11.32
CA THR A 26 18.83 -20.10 12.63
C THR A 26 19.29 -18.72 13.08
N LEU A 27 20.44 -18.23 12.59
CA LEU A 27 21.02 -16.95 13.03
C LEU A 27 20.78 -15.77 12.07
N ASN A 28 20.32 -16.00 10.85
CA ASN A 28 19.97 -14.94 9.90
C ASN A 28 18.48 -15.04 9.49
N PRO A 29 17.55 -14.39 10.20
CA PRO A 29 16.14 -14.40 9.86
C PRO A 29 15.80 -13.54 8.63
N SER A 30 16.80 -13.02 7.91
CA SER A 30 16.68 -12.11 6.76
C SER A 30 15.92 -12.67 5.55
N TRP A 31 15.41 -13.90 5.66
CA TRP A 31 14.52 -14.56 4.71
C TRP A 31 13.06 -14.64 5.19
N SER A 32 12.70 -13.92 6.26
CA SER A 32 11.33 -13.88 6.73
C SER A 32 10.43 -13.18 5.68
N ALA A 33 9.30 -13.81 5.34
CA ALA A 33 8.31 -13.22 4.43
C ALA A 33 7.80 -11.85 4.95
N SER A 34 7.84 -11.64 6.26
CA SER A 34 7.49 -10.38 6.93
C SER A 34 8.41 -9.22 6.56
N GLU A 35 9.73 -9.41 6.50
CA GLU A 35 10.68 -8.34 6.16
C GLU A 35 10.59 -7.93 4.68
N ARG A 36 10.41 -8.90 3.77
CA ARG A 36 10.16 -8.60 2.34
C ARG A 36 8.88 -7.78 2.15
N ASN A 37 7.81 -8.16 2.85
CA ASN A 37 6.53 -7.46 2.76
C ASN A 37 6.63 -6.04 3.35
N GLN A 38 7.37 -5.84 4.44
CA GLN A 38 7.60 -4.51 5.03
C GLN A 38 8.46 -3.61 4.14
N ASN A 39 9.56 -4.11 3.57
CA ASN A 39 10.38 -3.31 2.64
C ASN A 39 9.60 -2.92 1.39
N GLN A 40 8.72 -3.80 0.90
CA GLN A 40 7.87 -3.51 -0.24
C GLN A 40 6.80 -2.45 0.09
N LEU A 41 6.19 -2.50 1.30
CA LEU A 41 5.27 -1.47 1.80
C LEU A 41 5.94 -0.10 1.99
N ASN A 42 7.23 -0.08 2.34
CA ASN A 42 7.99 1.16 2.58
C ASN A 42 8.61 1.75 1.30
N SER A 43 8.63 1.00 0.19
CA SER A 43 9.15 1.48 -1.08
C SER A 43 8.27 2.56 -1.70
N VAL A 44 8.91 3.55 -2.34
CA VAL A 44 8.23 4.57 -3.15
C VAL A 44 7.51 3.85 -4.30
N VAL A 45 6.24 4.20 -4.51
CA VAL A 45 5.43 3.66 -5.61
C VAL A 45 6.01 4.17 -6.94
N PRO A 46 6.31 3.30 -7.92
CA PRO A 46 6.73 3.77 -9.23
C PRO A 46 5.60 4.54 -9.94
N LEU A 47 5.95 5.56 -10.71
CA LEU A 47 5.03 6.16 -11.69
C LEU A 47 5.13 5.39 -13.00
N TRP A 48 4.05 4.75 -13.41
CA TRP A 48 3.98 4.00 -14.65
C TRP A 48 3.40 4.86 -15.78
N ASN A 49 4.07 4.85 -16.93
CA ASN A 49 3.65 5.66 -18.10
C ASN A 49 2.77 4.88 -19.10
N ASN A 50 2.38 3.65 -18.75
CA ASN A 50 1.65 2.73 -19.64
C ASN A 50 0.34 2.19 -19.04
N LEU A 51 -0.22 2.88 -18.03
CA LEU A 51 -1.49 2.50 -17.42
C LEU A 51 -2.72 3.16 -18.07
N GLY A 52 -2.51 4.12 -18.98
CA GLY A 52 -3.56 4.92 -19.60
C GLY A 52 -3.24 6.41 -19.53
N ASN A 53 -4.25 7.24 -19.82
CA ASN A 53 -4.12 8.69 -19.91
C ASN A 53 -5.20 9.44 -19.10
N ILE A 54 -5.74 8.81 -18.05
CA ILE A 54 -6.69 9.48 -17.15
C ILE A 54 -5.99 10.67 -16.52
N HIS A 55 -6.63 11.82 -16.60
CA HIS A 55 -6.23 13.02 -15.90
C HIS A 55 -7.47 13.62 -15.24
N HIS A 56 -7.42 13.79 -13.92
CA HIS A 56 -8.46 14.45 -13.16
C HIS A 56 -7.79 15.54 -12.32
N GLN A 57 -7.84 16.77 -12.83
CA GLN A 57 -7.24 17.90 -12.15
C GLN A 57 -7.82 18.05 -10.73
N ILE A 58 -6.92 18.13 -9.75
CA ILE A 58 -7.26 18.35 -8.33
C ILE A 58 -6.55 19.59 -7.79
N THR A 59 -7.06 20.11 -6.68
CA THR A 59 -6.42 21.21 -5.96
C THR A 59 -5.15 20.71 -5.27
N THR A 60 -4.00 20.91 -5.92
CA THR A 60 -2.65 20.66 -5.39
C THR A 60 -1.64 21.59 -6.07
N ASN A 61 -0.57 21.94 -5.36
CA ASN A 61 0.57 22.67 -5.94
C ASN A 61 1.72 21.73 -6.33
N SER A 62 1.58 20.41 -6.12
CA SER A 62 2.61 19.42 -6.47
C SER A 62 2.23 18.70 -7.77
N PRO A 63 2.95 18.95 -8.88
CA PRO A 63 2.73 18.21 -10.13
C PRO A 63 2.91 16.70 -9.96
N GLU A 64 3.80 16.28 -9.05
CA GLU A 64 4.02 14.87 -8.76
C GLU A 64 2.86 14.26 -7.96
N ALA A 65 2.29 14.99 -6.99
CA ALA A 65 1.07 14.54 -6.30
C ALA A 65 -0.10 14.37 -7.28
N GLN A 66 -0.27 15.28 -8.24
CA GLN A 66 -1.26 15.15 -9.31
C GLN A 66 -1.03 13.86 -10.13
N ARG A 67 0.21 13.55 -10.52
CA ARG A 67 0.53 12.32 -11.26
C ARG A 67 0.19 11.05 -10.45
N TYR A 68 0.51 11.02 -9.16
CA TYR A 68 0.14 9.88 -8.31
C TYR A 68 -1.37 9.77 -8.09
N PHE A 69 -2.10 10.89 -8.02
CA PHE A 69 -3.55 10.89 -7.95
C PHE A 69 -4.17 10.30 -9.23
N ASP A 70 -3.72 10.73 -10.40
CA ASP A 70 -4.17 10.22 -11.70
C ASP A 70 -3.87 8.72 -11.86
N GLN A 71 -2.67 8.28 -11.43
CA GLN A 71 -2.32 6.86 -11.37
C GLN A 71 -3.24 6.08 -10.42
N GLY A 72 -3.52 6.63 -9.23
CA GLY A 72 -4.44 6.03 -8.26
C GLY A 72 -5.85 5.85 -8.84
N LEU A 73 -6.35 6.85 -9.58
CA LEU A 73 -7.63 6.75 -10.29
C LEU A 73 -7.64 5.67 -11.37
N THR A 74 -6.57 5.60 -12.15
CA THR A 74 -6.41 4.56 -13.18
C THR A 74 -6.44 3.16 -12.55
N LEU A 75 -5.71 2.97 -11.46
CA LEU A 75 -5.63 1.69 -10.76
C LEU A 75 -6.95 1.29 -10.09
N ILE A 76 -7.66 2.23 -9.45
CA ILE A 76 -8.94 1.91 -8.80
C ILE A 76 -10.02 1.56 -9.82
N PHE A 77 -10.04 2.21 -10.99
CA PHE A 77 -10.94 1.83 -12.09
C PHE A 77 -10.56 0.49 -12.73
N GLY A 78 -9.27 0.14 -12.70
CA GLY A 78 -8.76 -1.19 -13.06
C GLY A 78 -8.89 -2.25 -11.96
N PHE A 79 -9.63 -1.98 -10.87
CA PHE A 79 -9.81 -2.88 -9.72
C PHE A 79 -8.53 -3.26 -8.96
N ASN A 80 -7.43 -2.50 -9.11
CA ASN A 80 -6.23 -2.65 -8.29
C ASN A 80 -6.28 -1.71 -7.07
N HIS A 81 -7.08 -2.11 -6.08
CA HIS A 81 -7.34 -1.32 -4.88
C HIS A 81 -6.09 -1.04 -4.04
N ASP A 82 -5.23 -2.04 -3.84
CA ASP A 82 -4.05 -1.90 -2.99
C ASP A 82 -3.01 -0.96 -3.59
N GLU A 83 -2.76 -1.04 -4.89
CA GLU A 83 -1.80 -0.14 -5.54
C GLU A 83 -2.38 1.27 -5.73
N ALA A 84 -3.71 1.39 -5.91
CA ALA A 84 -4.38 2.68 -5.88
C ALA A 84 -4.18 3.38 -4.52
N LYS A 85 -4.43 2.66 -3.41
CA LYS A 85 -4.19 3.15 -2.05
C LYS A 85 -2.76 3.65 -1.87
N ARG A 86 -1.77 2.85 -2.30
CA ARG A 86 -0.35 3.21 -2.20
C ARG A 86 -0.03 4.46 -3.02
N SER A 87 -0.58 4.59 -4.23
CA SER A 87 -0.41 5.76 -5.09
C SER A 87 -0.98 7.02 -4.43
N PHE A 88 -2.21 6.97 -3.91
CA PHE A 88 -2.80 8.09 -3.19
C PHE A 88 -2.03 8.44 -1.92
N GLN A 89 -1.53 7.45 -1.16
CA GLN A 89 -0.66 7.69 0.00
C GLN A 89 0.64 8.39 -0.41
N GLN A 90 1.26 8.00 -1.52
CA GLN A 90 2.45 8.66 -2.03
C GLN A 90 2.16 10.13 -2.41
N ALA A 91 0.99 10.40 -3.01
CA ALA A 91 0.54 11.76 -3.28
C ALA A 91 0.42 12.59 -1.98
N THR A 92 -0.13 12.02 -0.89
CA THR A 92 -0.21 12.75 0.40
C THR A 92 1.14 13.01 1.07
N LYS A 93 2.18 12.22 0.76
CA LYS A 93 3.54 12.48 1.25
C LYS A 93 4.17 13.68 0.53
N LEU A 94 3.80 13.89 -0.73
CA LEU A 94 4.27 15.00 -1.57
C LEU A 94 3.48 16.29 -1.32
N ASP A 95 2.18 16.16 -1.06
CA ASP A 95 1.30 17.26 -0.66
C ASP A 95 0.34 16.82 0.45
N SER A 96 0.70 17.17 1.70
CA SER A 96 -0.11 16.86 2.88
C SER A 96 -1.39 17.70 3.01
N ASN A 97 -1.60 18.71 2.15
CA ASN A 97 -2.81 19.51 2.06
C ASN A 97 -3.73 19.07 0.91
N CYS A 98 -3.33 18.07 0.11
CA CYS A 98 -4.14 17.53 -0.99
C CYS A 98 -5.38 16.79 -0.48
N ALA A 99 -6.54 17.47 -0.43
CA ALA A 99 -7.78 16.87 0.09
C ALA A 99 -8.23 15.66 -0.75
N MET A 100 -8.13 15.75 -2.08
CA MET A 100 -8.52 14.67 -2.99
C MET A 100 -7.63 13.44 -2.89
N CYS A 101 -6.35 13.60 -2.53
CA CYS A 101 -5.46 12.46 -2.27
C CYS A 101 -5.96 11.62 -1.09
N TYR A 102 -6.42 12.28 -0.02
CA TYR A 102 -7.05 11.58 1.11
C TYR A 102 -8.42 10.97 0.74
N TRP A 103 -9.22 11.65 -0.09
CA TRP A 103 -10.44 11.07 -0.66
C TRP A 103 -10.15 9.79 -1.45
N GLY A 104 -9.08 9.77 -2.25
CA GLY A 104 -8.65 8.60 -3.01
C GLY A 104 -8.26 7.41 -2.12
N ILE A 105 -7.55 7.67 -1.01
CA ILE A 105 -7.26 6.64 0.00
C ILE A 105 -8.58 6.04 0.51
N ALA A 106 -9.53 6.88 0.95
CA ALA A 106 -10.82 6.42 1.45
C ALA A 106 -11.62 5.64 0.40
N LEU A 107 -11.60 6.07 -0.86
CA LEU A 107 -12.25 5.37 -1.96
C LEU A 107 -11.66 3.97 -2.16
N SER A 108 -10.33 3.87 -2.16
CA SER A 108 -9.61 2.63 -2.48
C SER A 108 -9.82 1.49 -1.48
N VAL A 109 -10.03 1.81 -0.20
CA VAL A 109 -10.16 0.83 0.89
C VAL A 109 -11.61 0.50 1.27
N GLY A 110 -12.58 1.06 0.54
CA GLY A 110 -14.01 0.79 0.74
C GLY A 110 -14.47 -0.58 0.26
N PRO A 111 -15.75 -0.92 0.49
CA PRO A 111 -16.36 -2.09 -0.14
C PRO A 111 -16.37 -1.95 -1.68
N ASN A 112 -16.36 -3.07 -2.39
CA ASN A 112 -16.61 -3.11 -3.83
C ASN A 112 -17.71 -4.14 -4.15
N ILE A 113 -18.20 -4.14 -5.40
CA ILE A 113 -19.34 -4.99 -5.79
C ILE A 113 -19.09 -6.50 -5.57
N ASN A 114 -17.82 -6.91 -5.52
CA ASN A 114 -17.42 -8.31 -5.38
C ASN A 114 -17.04 -8.69 -3.94
N ALA A 115 -16.84 -7.71 -3.05
CA ALA A 115 -16.35 -7.95 -1.71
C ALA A 115 -16.88 -6.92 -0.69
N PRO A 116 -17.38 -7.37 0.47
CA PRO A 116 -17.80 -6.47 1.54
C PRO A 116 -16.60 -5.69 2.09
N MET A 117 -16.90 -4.66 2.91
CA MET A 117 -15.85 -3.88 3.54
C MET A 117 -15.04 -4.75 4.50
N ASN A 118 -13.71 -4.74 4.36
CA ASN A 118 -12.84 -5.33 5.35
C ASN A 118 -12.89 -4.48 6.64
N GLN A 119 -13.26 -5.08 7.76
CA GLN A 119 -13.34 -4.38 9.05
C GLN A 119 -12.01 -3.69 9.43
N LYS A 120 -10.87 -4.29 9.06
CA LYS A 120 -9.54 -3.70 9.31
C LYS A 120 -9.30 -2.41 8.52
N SER A 121 -10.04 -2.19 7.43
CA SER A 121 -9.94 -0.99 6.59
C SER A 121 -10.81 0.17 7.09
N ILE A 122 -11.79 -0.08 7.97
CA ILE A 122 -12.72 0.96 8.47
C ILE A 122 -11.97 2.15 9.07
N PRO A 123 -10.99 1.96 9.99
CA PRO A 123 -10.27 3.09 10.56
C PRO A 123 -9.53 3.92 9.50
N THR A 124 -8.89 3.26 8.52
CA THR A 124 -8.18 3.93 7.44
C THR A 124 -9.14 4.73 6.55
N ALA A 125 -10.26 4.14 6.15
CA ALA A 125 -11.27 4.81 5.32
C ALA A 125 -11.81 6.06 6.02
N TYR A 126 -12.22 5.90 7.27
CA TYR A 126 -12.80 6.97 8.08
C TYR A 126 -11.79 8.09 8.35
N GLN A 127 -10.57 7.76 8.78
CA GLN A 127 -9.54 8.77 9.04
C GLN A 127 -9.18 9.56 7.78
N ALA A 128 -9.05 8.88 6.64
CA ALA A 128 -8.74 9.52 5.37
C ALA A 128 -9.85 10.48 4.94
N ILE A 129 -11.12 10.07 4.98
CA ILE A 129 -12.21 10.96 4.57
C ILE A 129 -12.40 12.14 5.54
N GLN A 130 -12.18 11.94 6.84
CA GLN A 130 -12.18 13.03 7.82
C GLN A 130 -11.06 14.04 7.54
N LYS A 131 -9.88 13.58 7.15
CA LYS A 131 -8.78 14.46 6.74
C LYS A 131 -9.12 15.23 5.46
N ALA A 132 -9.74 14.58 4.48
CA ALA A 132 -10.22 15.24 3.26
C ALA A 132 -11.26 16.33 3.58
N GLN A 133 -12.25 16.05 4.43
CA GLN A 133 -13.24 17.04 4.87
C GLN A 133 -12.59 18.27 5.53
N LYS A 134 -11.61 18.07 6.41
CA LYS A 134 -10.88 19.17 7.07
C LYS A 134 -10.12 20.08 6.09
N LEU A 135 -9.70 19.55 4.94
CA LEU A 135 -8.95 20.29 3.91
C LEU A 135 -9.85 20.87 2.82
N SER A 136 -11.10 20.39 2.72
CA SER A 136 -12.02 20.67 1.61
C SER A 136 -12.35 22.15 1.38
N SER A 137 -12.28 23.00 2.42
CA SER A 137 -12.56 24.44 2.27
C SER A 137 -11.58 25.17 1.36
N LYS A 138 -10.42 24.56 1.08
CA LYS A 138 -9.39 25.08 0.18
C LYS A 138 -9.46 24.53 -1.24
N THR A 139 -10.42 23.66 -1.55
CA THR A 139 -10.56 23.02 -2.86
C THR A 139 -11.69 23.61 -3.68
N THR A 140 -11.78 23.22 -4.95
CA THR A 140 -12.93 23.55 -5.82
C THR A 140 -14.26 23.02 -5.26
N SER A 141 -15.37 23.61 -5.69
CA SER A 141 -16.73 23.17 -5.30
C SER A 141 -17.05 21.74 -5.74
N ILE A 142 -16.49 21.30 -6.87
CA ILE A 142 -16.63 19.93 -7.37
C ILE A 142 -15.89 18.95 -6.45
N GLU A 143 -14.65 19.25 -6.09
CA GLU A 143 -13.88 18.42 -5.14
C GLU A 143 -14.57 18.32 -3.77
N GLN A 144 -15.10 19.44 -3.26
CA GLN A 144 -15.90 19.44 -2.03
C GLN A 144 -17.11 18.51 -2.15
N SER A 145 -17.77 18.48 -3.31
CA SER A 145 -18.91 17.59 -3.55
C SER A 145 -18.51 16.12 -3.55
N TYR A 146 -17.39 15.75 -4.16
CA TYR A 146 -16.88 14.37 -4.08
C TYR A 146 -16.55 13.94 -2.66
N ILE A 147 -15.91 14.83 -1.89
CA ILE A 147 -15.54 14.60 -0.50
C ILE A 147 -16.80 14.40 0.35
N ASN A 148 -17.79 15.30 0.20
CA ASN A 148 -19.05 15.24 0.95
C ASN A 148 -19.89 14.01 0.59
N ALA A 149 -19.89 13.59 -0.67
CA ALA A 149 -20.57 12.37 -1.08
C ALA A 149 -19.92 11.13 -0.46
N LEU A 150 -18.58 11.01 -0.57
CA LEU A 150 -17.88 9.84 -0.02
C LEU A 150 -17.90 9.82 1.51
N SER A 151 -17.95 10.97 2.19
CA SER A 151 -18.07 11.02 3.65
C SER A 151 -19.38 10.41 4.15
N GLN A 152 -20.44 10.36 3.33
CA GLN A 152 -21.66 9.66 3.70
C GLN A 152 -21.46 8.15 3.75
N ARG A 153 -20.43 7.61 3.10
CA ARG A 153 -20.18 6.16 3.06
C ARG A 153 -19.58 5.63 4.35
N TYR A 154 -18.75 6.40 5.04
CA TYR A 154 -17.95 5.93 6.19
C TYR A 154 -18.34 6.60 7.49
N SER A 155 -18.50 5.80 8.54
CA SER A 155 -18.67 6.22 9.93
C SER A 155 -17.55 5.69 10.81
N ALA A 156 -17.41 6.23 12.02
CA ALA A 156 -16.43 5.75 13.00
C ALA A 156 -16.70 4.30 13.44
N GLN A 157 -17.95 3.86 13.35
CA GLN A 157 -18.40 2.50 13.66
C GLN A 157 -18.72 1.72 12.39
N ASN A 158 -18.59 0.39 12.47
CA ASN A 158 -19.07 -0.51 11.43
C ASN A 158 -20.60 -0.48 11.38
N LEU A 159 -21.18 -0.25 10.21
CA LEU A 159 -22.62 -0.32 9.99
C LEU A 159 -22.89 -1.62 9.23
N GLU A 160 -23.58 -2.58 9.84
CA GLU A 160 -23.76 -3.93 9.28
C GLU A 160 -24.52 -3.97 7.94
N ASN A 161 -25.15 -2.87 7.52
CA ASN A 161 -26.00 -2.78 6.33
C ASN A 161 -25.65 -1.58 5.41
N ARG A 162 -24.37 -1.22 5.23
CA ARG A 162 -23.91 -0.21 4.25
C ARG A 162 -22.87 -0.74 3.29
#